data_AF-A0A936F351-F1
#
_entry.id   AF-A0A936F351-F1
#
_cell.length_a   1.000
_cell.length_b   1.000
_cell.length_c   1.000
_cell.angle_alpha   90.00
_cell.angle_beta   90.00
_cell.angle_gamma   90.00
#
_symmetry.space_group_name_H-M   'P 1'
#
loop_
_entity.id
_entity.type
_entity.pdbx_description
1 polymer ?
#
loop_
_entity_poly.entity_id
_entity_poly.type
_entity_poly.pdbx_seq_one_letter_code
_entity_poly.pdbx_strand_id
1 'polypeptide(L)'
;MKAERPVVEQLLADLKYPEAMKRAEALLPATRPVFDKKDNSTLVQSCAANLDMAEALRLAAEAADSAGAWEKALEYAKTAKILANECYAGVKEPFTQTVAYYKQAGARAQQVLDENTDRIKELKGKSALDPGERQELDLALGVEKEVLDCAKWMKFFQTYLDVTKRENEAYDPLVKVMEDKIKGEATQIEEYKAGKGEKTKWVEAVVSSPAYLEAQGDKAGRARWLYRLATIDPENKKVQHQLDILNGKAAAAPTKKGKKG
;
A
#
# COMPACT_ATOMS: atom_id res chain seq x y z
N MET A 1 -6.97 11.09 3.16
CA MET A 1 -6.76 9.87 2.34
C MET A 1 -8.08 9.24 1.88
N LYS A 2 -8.91 8.66 2.76
CA LYS A 2 -10.11 7.88 2.36
C LYS A 2 -11.15 8.62 1.48
N ALA A 3 -11.37 9.91 1.68
CA ALA A 3 -12.36 10.68 0.90
C ALA A 3 -11.89 11.04 -0.52
N GLU A 4 -10.58 11.11 -0.76
CA GLU A 4 -10.01 11.61 -2.02
C GLU A 4 -9.48 10.49 -2.93
N ARG A 5 -9.23 9.32 -2.36
CA ARG A 5 -8.84 8.12 -3.12
C ARG A 5 -9.85 7.75 -4.23
N PRO A 6 -11.18 7.77 -4.01
CA PRO A 6 -12.14 7.48 -5.08
C PRO A 6 -12.02 8.45 -6.27
N VAL A 7 -11.60 9.69 -6.02
CA VAL A 7 -11.41 10.69 -7.10
C VAL A 7 -10.21 10.30 -7.96
N VAL A 8 -9.10 9.89 -7.35
CA VAL A 8 -7.93 9.38 -8.08
C VAL A 8 -8.29 8.13 -8.87
N GLU A 9 -8.99 7.18 -8.25
CA GLU A 9 -9.44 5.94 -8.88
C GLU A 9 -10.37 6.20 -10.07
N GLN A 10 -11.28 7.17 -9.97
CA GLN A 10 -12.12 7.58 -11.09
C GLN A 10 -11.30 8.19 -12.23
N LEU A 11 -10.31 9.04 -11.94
CA LEU A 11 -9.43 9.61 -12.97
C LEU A 11 -8.61 8.52 -13.67
N LEU A 12 -8.16 7.49 -12.95
CA LEU A 12 -7.52 6.30 -13.52
C LEU A 12 -8.49 5.52 -14.43
N ALA A 13 -9.73 5.31 -14.00
CA ALA A 13 -10.76 4.64 -14.81
C ALA A 13 -11.08 5.44 -16.09
N ASP A 14 -11.09 6.78 -16.00
CA ASP A 14 -11.33 7.71 -17.10
C ASP A 14 -10.11 7.87 -18.02
N LEU A 15 -8.98 7.21 -17.73
CA LEU A 15 -7.71 7.30 -18.46
C LEU A 15 -7.06 8.71 -18.40
N LYS A 16 -7.45 9.53 -17.43
CA LYS A 16 -6.90 10.87 -17.14
C LYS A 16 -5.69 10.75 -16.21
N TYR A 17 -4.68 10.01 -16.68
CA TYR A 17 -3.56 9.59 -15.84
C TYR A 17 -2.68 10.73 -15.32
N PRO A 18 -2.33 11.76 -16.10
CA PRO A 18 -1.57 12.91 -15.57
C PRO A 18 -2.33 13.64 -14.46
N GLU A 19 -3.65 13.81 -14.59
CA GLU A 19 -4.49 14.41 -13.57
C GLU A 19 -4.60 13.51 -12.33
N ALA A 20 -4.76 12.20 -12.52
CA ALA A 20 -4.77 11.22 -11.43
C ALA A 20 -3.48 11.28 -10.63
N MET A 21 -2.33 11.32 -11.33
CA MET A 21 -1.01 11.43 -10.72
C MET A 21 -0.87 12.71 -9.90
N LYS A 22 -1.20 13.87 -10.49
CA LYS A 22 -1.16 15.16 -9.78
C LYS A 22 -2.06 15.16 -8.54
N ARG A 23 -3.24 14.53 -8.63
CA ARG A 23 -4.16 14.43 -7.50
C ARG A 23 -3.63 13.51 -6.42
N ALA A 24 -3.01 12.38 -6.78
CA ALA A 24 -2.37 11.47 -5.84
C ALA A 24 -1.15 12.10 -5.15
N GLU A 25 -0.30 12.81 -5.87
CA GLU A 25 0.83 13.58 -5.31
C GLU A 25 0.35 14.62 -4.29
N ALA A 26 -0.78 15.28 -4.55
CA ALA A 26 -1.37 16.26 -3.63
C ALA A 26 -1.91 15.64 -2.32
N LEU A 27 -2.04 14.32 -2.22
CA LEU A 27 -2.41 13.61 -0.99
C LEU A 27 -1.20 13.27 -0.11
N LEU A 28 0.01 13.40 -0.65
CA LEU A 28 1.23 13.10 0.10
C LEU A 28 1.44 14.18 1.17
N PRO A 29 1.66 13.80 2.44
CA PRO A 29 2.07 14.74 3.47
C PRO A 29 3.35 15.47 3.06
N ALA A 30 3.41 16.79 3.29
CA ALA A 30 4.59 17.60 2.98
C ALA A 30 5.83 17.18 3.81
N THR A 31 5.60 16.59 4.98
CA THR A 31 6.63 16.13 5.89
C THR A 31 6.44 14.67 6.21
N ARG A 32 7.53 13.90 6.17
CA ARG A 32 7.56 12.52 6.65
C ARG A 32 7.20 12.47 8.15
N PRO A 33 6.34 11.55 8.61
CA PRO A 33 6.09 11.34 10.03
C PRO A 33 7.36 10.91 10.76
N VAL A 34 7.50 11.37 12.00
CA VAL A 34 8.59 10.95 12.89
C VAL A 34 8.18 9.67 13.61
N PHE A 35 9.09 8.69 13.67
CA PHE A 35 8.84 7.45 14.38
C PHE A 35 9.27 7.55 15.86
N ASP A 36 8.31 7.68 16.77
CA ASP A 36 8.52 7.81 18.21
C ASP A 36 8.43 6.45 18.93
N LYS A 37 9.52 6.10 19.63
CA LYS A 37 9.71 4.82 20.33
C LYS A 37 9.55 4.91 21.85
N LYS A 38 8.96 5.99 22.36
CA LYS A 38 8.83 6.23 23.81
C LYS A 38 8.06 5.15 24.56
N ASP A 39 6.90 4.73 24.04
CA ASP A 39 6.05 3.71 24.65
C ASP A 39 5.16 3.01 23.61
N ASN A 40 4.38 2.00 24.05
CA ASN A 40 3.51 1.24 23.16
C ASN A 40 2.44 2.11 22.47
N SER A 41 1.98 3.19 23.09
CA SER A 41 1.02 4.10 22.47
C SER A 41 1.70 4.92 21.36
N THR A 42 2.88 5.47 21.61
CA THR A 42 3.61 6.23 20.58
C THR A 42 4.07 5.35 19.42
N LEU A 43 4.43 4.09 19.69
CA LEU A 43 4.76 3.11 18.66
C LEU A 43 3.57 2.83 17.73
N VAL A 44 2.38 2.58 18.29
CA VAL A 44 1.14 2.37 17.51
C VAL A 44 0.80 3.62 16.69
N GLN A 45 0.88 4.81 17.27
CA GLN A 45 0.58 6.06 16.57
C GLN A 45 1.56 6.34 15.43
N SER A 46 2.85 6.11 15.68
CA SER A 46 3.92 6.28 14.69
C SER A 46 3.75 5.32 13.52
N CYS A 47 3.44 4.05 13.80
CA CYS A 47 3.13 3.08 12.76
C CYS A 47 1.91 3.46 11.93
N ALA A 48 0.82 3.90 12.58
CA ALA A 48 -0.37 4.33 11.86
C ALA A 48 -0.05 5.48 10.88
N ALA A 49 0.67 6.51 11.34
CA ALA A 49 1.04 7.64 10.50
C ALA A 49 1.96 7.24 9.32
N ASN A 50 2.96 6.40 9.58
CA ASN A 50 3.87 5.93 8.53
C ASN A 50 3.18 5.00 7.52
N LEU A 51 2.29 4.11 7.97
CA LEU A 51 1.54 3.22 7.08
C LEU A 51 0.50 3.99 6.25
N ASP A 52 -0.15 5.01 6.83
CA ASP A 52 -1.05 5.91 6.09
C ASP A 52 -0.29 6.64 4.98
N MET A 53 0.93 7.12 5.26
CA MET A 53 1.79 7.74 4.24
C MET A 53 2.26 6.71 3.20
N ALA A 54 2.63 5.49 3.61
CA ALA A 54 3.02 4.43 2.69
C ALA A 54 1.89 4.06 1.72
N GLU A 55 0.64 4.00 2.20
CA GLU A 55 -0.52 3.75 1.35
C GLU A 55 -0.77 4.91 0.37
N ALA A 56 -0.57 6.16 0.79
CA ALA A 56 -0.69 7.32 -0.09
C ALA A 56 0.38 7.28 -1.19
N LEU A 57 1.61 6.90 -0.84
CA LEU A 57 2.70 6.68 -1.80
C LEU A 57 2.42 5.51 -2.75
N ARG A 58 1.76 4.45 -2.27
CA ARG A 58 1.33 3.33 -3.14
C ARG A 58 0.36 3.82 -4.22
N LEU A 59 -0.61 4.65 -3.83
CA LEU A 59 -1.56 5.25 -4.78
C LEU A 59 -0.86 6.20 -5.76
N ALA A 60 0.09 7.00 -5.27
CA ALA A 60 0.92 7.85 -6.14
C ALA A 60 1.78 7.05 -7.11
N ALA A 61 2.34 5.91 -6.67
CA ALA A 61 3.09 5.00 -7.53
C ALA A 61 2.23 4.40 -8.64
N GLU A 62 1.00 3.95 -8.31
CA GLU A 62 0.05 3.41 -9.30
C GLU A 62 -0.38 4.46 -10.33
N ALA A 63 -0.64 5.69 -9.88
CA ALA A 63 -1.01 6.77 -10.76
C ALA A 63 0.17 7.23 -11.64
N ALA A 64 1.38 7.29 -11.09
CA ALA A 64 2.59 7.60 -11.84
C ALA A 64 2.93 6.51 -12.87
N ASP A 65 2.76 5.22 -12.53
CA ASP A 65 2.94 4.12 -13.47
C ASP A 65 1.94 4.23 -14.64
N SER A 66 0.67 4.52 -14.32
CA SER A 66 -0.35 4.72 -15.33
C SER A 66 -0.06 5.93 -16.23
N ALA A 67 0.48 7.01 -15.66
CA ALA A 67 0.90 8.20 -16.38
C ALA A 67 2.22 8.04 -17.15
N GLY A 68 2.84 6.85 -17.12
CA GLY A 68 4.12 6.59 -17.80
C GLY A 68 5.35 7.19 -17.10
N ALA A 69 5.18 7.78 -15.92
CA ALA A 69 6.23 8.36 -15.10
C ALA A 69 6.90 7.27 -14.23
N TRP A 70 7.46 6.24 -14.87
CA TRP A 70 7.95 5.04 -14.20
C TRP A 70 9.04 5.29 -13.18
N GLU A 71 9.94 6.24 -13.43
CA GLU A 71 11.00 6.63 -12.50
C GLU A 71 10.41 7.21 -11.20
N LYS A 72 9.38 8.05 -11.30
CA LYS A 72 8.65 8.56 -10.14
C LYS A 72 7.85 7.47 -9.44
N ALA A 73 7.21 6.58 -10.19
CA ALA A 73 6.49 5.45 -9.59
C ALA A 73 7.43 4.55 -8.77
N LEU A 74 8.66 4.31 -9.26
CA LEU A 74 9.70 3.61 -8.52
C LEU A 74 10.13 4.36 -7.26
N GLU A 75 10.32 5.69 -7.35
CA GLU A 75 10.64 6.53 -6.18
C GLU A 75 9.57 6.44 -5.10
N TYR A 76 8.29 6.55 -5.46
CA TYR A 76 7.18 6.41 -4.52
C TYR A 76 7.11 5.02 -3.91
N ALA A 77 7.28 3.96 -4.71
CA ALA A 77 7.29 2.59 -4.22
C ALA A 77 8.45 2.33 -3.23
N LYS A 78 9.66 2.85 -3.53
CA LYS A 78 10.82 2.76 -2.63
C LYS A 78 10.59 3.53 -1.33
N THR A 79 10.01 4.72 -1.41
CA THR A 79 9.70 5.52 -0.22
C THR A 79 8.64 4.84 0.64
N ALA A 80 7.59 4.28 0.04
CA ALA A 80 6.57 3.52 0.75
C ALA A 80 7.16 2.30 1.46
N LYS A 81 8.05 1.55 0.78
CA LYS A 81 8.79 0.43 1.36
C LYS A 81 9.61 0.85 2.58
N ILE A 82 10.34 1.97 2.51
CA ILE A 82 11.14 2.48 3.63
C ILE A 82 10.26 2.75 4.85
N LEU A 83 9.10 3.39 4.67
CA LEU A 83 8.17 3.69 5.76
C LEU A 83 7.56 2.42 6.38
N ALA A 84 7.14 1.47 5.54
CA ALA A 84 6.61 0.20 6.01
C ALA A 84 7.68 -0.63 6.75
N ASN A 85 8.92 -0.59 6.27
CA ASN A 85 10.05 -1.23 6.92
C ASN A 85 10.38 -0.60 8.28
N GLU A 86 10.42 0.73 8.35
CA GLU A 86 10.63 1.45 9.61
C GLU A 86 9.56 1.10 10.65
N CYS A 87 8.30 0.98 10.23
CA CYS A 87 7.21 0.52 11.09
C CYS A 87 7.49 -0.87 11.65
N TYR A 88 7.66 -1.85 10.78
CA TYR A 88 7.84 -3.23 11.20
C TYR A 88 9.10 -3.40 12.06
N ALA A 89 10.22 -2.80 11.65
CA ALA A 89 11.45 -2.81 12.44
C ALA A 89 11.28 -2.14 13.81
N GLY A 90 10.48 -1.07 13.89
CA GLY A 90 10.20 -0.35 15.12
C GLY A 90 9.35 -1.13 16.12
N VAL A 91 8.39 -1.93 15.66
CA VAL A 91 7.46 -2.66 16.54
C VAL A 91 7.78 -4.13 16.76
N LYS A 92 8.60 -4.74 15.88
CA LYS A 92 8.87 -6.18 15.90
C LYS A 92 9.27 -6.68 17.29
N GLU A 93 10.31 -6.10 17.87
CA GLU A 93 10.79 -6.52 19.18
C GLU A 93 9.87 -6.07 20.33
N PRO A 94 9.48 -4.78 20.45
CA PRO A 94 8.65 -4.34 21.57
C PRO A 94 7.30 -5.05 21.67
N PHE A 95 6.64 -5.28 20.53
CA PHE A 95 5.33 -5.94 20.54
C PHE A 95 5.46 -7.44 20.73
N THR A 96 6.54 -8.08 20.27
CA THR A 96 6.80 -9.50 20.59
C THR A 96 6.96 -9.69 22.10
N GLN A 97 7.72 -8.81 22.75
CA GLN A 97 7.87 -8.83 24.22
C GLN A 97 6.55 -8.55 24.93
N THR A 98 5.77 -7.59 24.44
CA THR A 98 4.46 -7.25 25.00
C THR A 98 3.45 -8.42 24.87
N VAL A 99 3.45 -9.11 23.72
CA VAL A 99 2.64 -10.33 23.50
C VAL A 99 3.04 -11.42 24.49
N ALA A 100 4.36 -11.66 24.66
CA ALA A 100 4.86 -12.67 25.59
C ALA A 100 4.47 -12.34 27.05
N TYR A 101 4.55 -11.06 27.43
CA TYR A 101 4.11 -10.58 28.75
C TYR A 101 2.64 -10.89 29.00
N TYR A 102 1.72 -10.46 28.12
CA TYR A 102 0.29 -10.68 28.33
C TYR A 102 -0.09 -12.17 28.27
N LYS A 103 0.61 -12.96 27.46
CA LYS A 103 0.44 -14.42 27.46
C LYS A 103 0.79 -15.03 28.82
N GLN A 104 1.91 -14.63 29.41
CA GLN A 104 2.33 -15.13 30.72
C GLN A 104 1.43 -14.62 31.85
N ALA A 105 1.08 -13.33 31.84
CA ALA A 105 0.19 -12.73 32.84
C ALA A 105 -1.19 -13.39 32.82
N GLY A 106 -1.81 -13.54 31.64
CA GLY A 106 -3.09 -14.22 31.49
C GLY A 106 -3.06 -15.68 31.95
N ALA A 107 -1.98 -16.41 31.70
CA ALA A 107 -1.84 -17.78 32.18
C ALA A 107 -1.75 -17.86 33.71
N ARG A 108 -1.03 -16.92 34.36
CA ARG A 108 -0.98 -16.83 35.83
C ARG A 108 -2.33 -16.47 36.43
N ALA A 109 -3.03 -15.49 35.84
CA ALA A 109 -4.37 -15.11 36.28
C ALA A 109 -5.36 -16.28 36.15
N GLN A 110 -5.30 -17.03 35.05
CA GLN A 110 -6.12 -18.23 34.88
C GLN A 110 -5.80 -19.30 35.93
N GLN A 111 -4.52 -19.53 36.23
CA GLN A 111 -4.11 -20.48 37.27
C GLN A 111 -4.72 -20.12 38.65
N VAL A 112 -4.73 -18.83 39.01
CA VAL A 112 -5.36 -18.36 40.26
C VAL A 112 -6.86 -18.68 40.28
N LEU A 113 -7.57 -18.51 39.16
CA LEU A 113 -8.99 -18.87 39.07
C LEU A 113 -9.18 -20.38 39.20
N ASP A 114 -8.36 -21.17 38.52
CA ASP A 114 -8.44 -22.63 38.52
C ASP A 114 -8.21 -23.18 39.95
N GLU A 115 -7.20 -22.68 40.66
CA GLU A 115 -6.88 -23.05 42.05
C GLU A 115 -7.99 -22.68 43.04
N ASN A 116 -8.82 -21.69 42.74
CA ASN A 116 -9.89 -21.18 43.62
C ASN A 116 -11.30 -21.50 43.10
N THR A 117 -11.45 -22.34 42.08
CA THR A 117 -12.71 -22.58 41.37
C THR A 117 -13.88 -22.91 42.31
N ASP A 118 -13.69 -23.85 43.23
CA ASP A 118 -14.75 -24.31 44.14
C ASP A 118 -15.20 -23.21 45.10
N ARG A 119 -14.23 -22.45 45.64
CA ARG A 119 -14.51 -21.33 46.55
C ARG A 119 -15.21 -20.18 45.84
N ILE A 120 -14.78 -19.84 44.62
CA ILE A 120 -15.46 -18.84 43.79
C ILE A 120 -16.90 -19.27 43.49
N LYS A 121 -17.12 -20.55 43.18
CA LYS A 121 -18.46 -21.10 42.93
C LYS A 121 -19.34 -21.06 44.18
N GLU A 122 -18.80 -21.38 45.35
CA GLU A 122 -19.47 -21.25 46.64
C GLU A 122 -19.93 -19.79 46.86
N LEU A 123 -19.01 -18.83 46.73
CA LEU A 123 -19.28 -17.40 46.93
C LEU A 123 -20.33 -16.85 45.95
N LYS A 124 -20.24 -17.22 44.67
CA LYS A 124 -21.24 -16.83 43.65
C LYS A 124 -22.63 -17.44 43.91
N GLY A 125 -22.70 -18.53 44.67
CA GLY A 125 -23.95 -19.23 45.00
C GLY A 125 -24.66 -18.73 46.26
N LYS A 126 -24.01 -17.90 47.10
CA LYS A 126 -24.61 -17.38 48.34
C LYS A 126 -25.58 -16.24 48.06
N SER A 127 -26.72 -16.25 48.76
CA SER A 127 -27.74 -15.18 48.70
C SER A 127 -27.36 -13.95 49.53
N ALA A 128 -26.47 -14.11 50.52
CA ALA A 128 -25.89 -13.04 51.32
C ALA A 128 -24.42 -13.36 51.59
N LEU A 129 -23.55 -12.38 51.37
CA LEU A 129 -22.11 -12.47 51.63
C LEU A 129 -21.79 -11.55 52.81
N ASP A 130 -20.95 -12.02 53.73
CA ASP A 130 -20.34 -11.10 54.69
C ASP A 130 -19.32 -10.17 54.01
N PRO A 131 -18.84 -9.11 54.68
CA PRO A 131 -17.90 -8.17 54.07
C PRO A 131 -16.59 -8.81 53.57
N GLY A 132 -16.07 -9.83 54.26
CA GLY A 132 -14.84 -10.52 53.87
C GLY A 132 -15.06 -11.43 52.66
N GLU A 133 -16.16 -12.18 52.66
CA GLU A 133 -16.58 -13.01 51.52
C GLU A 133 -16.87 -12.16 50.27
N ARG A 134 -17.43 -10.96 50.47
CA ARG A 134 -17.66 -10.02 49.39
C ARG A 134 -16.34 -9.55 48.77
N GLN A 135 -15.37 -9.20 49.60
CA GLN A 135 -14.04 -8.79 49.15
C GLN A 135 -13.34 -9.92 48.37
N GLU A 136 -13.44 -11.16 48.85
CA GLU A 136 -12.87 -12.33 48.18
C GLU A 136 -13.48 -12.55 46.79
N LEU A 137 -14.81 -12.45 46.67
CA LEU A 137 -15.49 -12.54 45.39
C LEU A 137 -15.10 -11.40 44.44
N ASP A 138 -15.03 -10.16 44.93
CA ASP A 138 -14.66 -9.00 44.11
C ASP A 138 -13.20 -9.11 43.59
N LEU A 139 -12.28 -9.69 44.38
CA LEU A 139 -10.92 -10.02 43.93
C LEU A 139 -10.94 -11.07 42.80
N ALA A 140 -11.70 -12.16 42.96
CA ALA A 140 -11.83 -13.19 41.94
C ALA A 140 -12.40 -12.64 40.62
N LEU A 141 -13.41 -11.76 40.69
CA LEU A 141 -13.95 -11.06 39.52
C LEU A 141 -12.91 -10.13 38.87
N GLY A 142 -12.04 -9.53 39.68
CA GLY A 142 -10.88 -8.78 39.19
C GLY A 142 -9.92 -9.64 38.37
N VAL A 143 -9.62 -10.86 38.85
CA VAL A 143 -8.76 -11.83 38.14
C VAL A 143 -9.46 -12.35 36.87
N GLU A 144 -10.77 -12.62 36.90
CA GLU A 144 -11.56 -12.97 35.70
C GLU A 144 -11.44 -11.88 34.62
N LYS A 145 -11.52 -10.61 35.03
CA LYS A 145 -11.32 -9.48 34.13
C LYS A 145 -9.88 -9.42 33.60
N GLU A 146 -8.87 -9.67 34.43
CA GLU A 146 -7.47 -9.67 34.03
C GLU A 146 -7.18 -10.71 32.93
N VAL A 147 -7.75 -11.91 33.03
CA VAL A 147 -7.64 -12.94 31.98
C VAL A 147 -8.16 -12.42 30.64
N LEU A 148 -9.33 -11.78 30.64
CA LEU A 148 -9.95 -11.21 29.44
C LEU A 148 -9.12 -10.06 28.86
N ASP A 149 -8.64 -9.15 29.71
CA ASP A 149 -7.82 -8.01 29.30
C ASP A 149 -6.46 -8.48 28.73
N CYS A 150 -5.82 -9.48 29.35
CA CYS A 150 -4.59 -10.08 28.82
C CYS A 150 -4.80 -10.69 27.44
N ALA A 151 -5.87 -11.47 27.24
CA ALA A 151 -6.19 -12.06 25.95
C ALA A 151 -6.44 -10.99 24.87
N LYS A 152 -7.17 -9.92 25.23
CA LYS A 152 -7.43 -8.77 24.35
C LYS A 152 -6.14 -8.09 23.91
N TRP A 153 -5.26 -7.75 24.84
CA TRP A 153 -4.02 -7.04 24.51
C TRP A 153 -3.04 -7.91 23.75
N MET A 154 -2.89 -9.18 24.12
CA MET A 154 -2.10 -10.15 23.36
C MET A 154 -2.56 -10.20 21.90
N LYS A 155 -3.86 -10.32 21.65
CA LYS A 155 -4.43 -10.32 20.30
C LYS A 155 -4.18 -9.01 19.55
N PHE A 156 -4.34 -7.87 20.24
CA PHE A 156 -4.09 -6.55 19.66
C PHE A 156 -2.65 -6.42 19.13
N PHE A 157 -1.66 -6.66 19.99
CA PHE A 157 -0.24 -6.50 19.61
C PHE A 157 0.20 -7.54 18.56
N GLN A 158 -0.29 -8.78 18.66
CA GLN A 158 -0.02 -9.80 17.65
C GLN A 158 -0.59 -9.42 16.28
N THR A 159 -1.85 -8.95 16.24
CA THR A 159 -2.47 -8.48 14.99
C THR A 159 -1.67 -7.33 14.37
N TYR A 160 -1.16 -6.43 15.21
CA TYR A 160 -0.36 -5.30 14.76
C TYR A 160 0.98 -5.74 14.16
N LEU A 161 1.65 -6.73 14.76
CA LEU A 161 2.85 -7.36 14.20
C LEU A 161 2.57 -7.98 12.83
N ASP A 162 1.48 -8.73 12.71
CA ASP A 162 1.13 -9.43 11.48
C ASP A 162 0.83 -8.45 10.34
N VAL A 163 0.07 -7.38 10.63
CA VAL A 163 -0.23 -6.32 9.66
C VAL A 163 1.03 -5.58 9.23
N THR A 164 1.85 -5.09 10.16
CA THR A 164 3.08 -4.35 9.83
C THR A 164 4.07 -5.20 9.04
N LYS A 165 4.18 -6.50 9.35
CA LYS A 165 5.00 -7.44 8.57
C LYS A 165 4.48 -7.57 7.14
N ARG A 166 3.17 -7.80 6.97
CA ARG A 166 2.53 -7.94 5.65
C ARG A 166 2.72 -6.68 4.80
N GLU A 167 2.50 -5.50 5.38
CA GLU A 167 2.68 -4.23 4.67
C GLU A 167 4.15 -4.01 4.27
N ASN A 168 5.12 -4.38 5.13
CA ASN A 168 6.54 -4.33 4.78
C ASN A 168 6.89 -5.22 3.58
N GLU A 169 6.30 -6.41 3.48
CA GLU A 169 6.55 -7.37 2.40
C GLU A 169 5.80 -7.01 1.09
N ALA A 170 4.73 -6.20 1.16
CA ALA A 170 3.89 -5.88 0.02
C ALA A 170 4.56 -5.01 -1.05
N TYR A 171 5.61 -4.25 -0.70
CA TYR A 171 6.26 -3.30 -1.62
C TYR A 171 7.41 -3.91 -2.43
N ASP A 172 7.96 -5.05 -2.03
CA ASP A 172 9.04 -5.72 -2.77
C ASP A 172 8.65 -6.08 -4.22
N PRO A 173 7.48 -6.69 -4.47
CA PRO A 173 7.03 -6.96 -5.83
C PRO A 173 6.82 -5.69 -6.66
N LEU A 174 6.29 -4.62 -6.04
CA LEU A 174 6.03 -3.36 -6.72
C LEU A 174 7.34 -2.69 -7.17
N VAL A 175 8.33 -2.61 -6.27
CA VAL A 175 9.66 -2.07 -6.59
C VAL A 175 10.29 -2.86 -7.73
N LYS A 176 10.26 -4.20 -7.65
CA LYS A 176 10.82 -5.08 -8.67
C LYS A 176 10.17 -4.85 -10.04
N VAL A 177 8.83 -4.81 -10.10
CA VAL A 177 8.09 -4.58 -11.35
C VAL A 177 8.48 -3.25 -12.00
N MET A 178 8.64 -2.19 -11.21
CA MET A 178 9.03 -0.89 -11.75
C MET A 178 10.49 -0.87 -12.23
N GLU A 179 11.41 -1.51 -11.51
CA GLU A 179 12.80 -1.67 -11.94
C GLU A 179 12.90 -2.47 -13.25
N ASP A 180 12.16 -3.58 -13.34
CA ASP A 180 12.14 -4.43 -14.53
C ASP A 180 11.57 -3.69 -15.76
N LYS A 181 10.52 -2.87 -15.58
CA LYS A 181 9.96 -2.01 -16.65
C LYS A 181 11.00 -1.01 -17.18
N ILE A 182 11.64 -0.26 -16.29
CA ILE A 182 12.63 0.76 -16.65
C ILE A 182 13.83 0.11 -17.33
N LYS A 183 14.33 -1.00 -16.79
CA LYS A 183 15.44 -1.76 -17.37
C LYS A 183 15.07 -2.32 -18.75
N GLY A 184 13.90 -2.92 -18.87
CA GLY A 184 13.42 -3.49 -20.13
C GLY A 184 13.31 -2.44 -21.24
N GLU A 185 12.80 -1.25 -20.92
CA GLU A 185 12.78 -0.14 -21.87
C GLU A 185 14.18 0.35 -22.24
N ALA A 186 15.07 0.51 -21.25
CA ALA A 186 16.44 0.92 -21.52
C ALA A 186 17.14 -0.05 -22.49
N THR A 187 16.95 -1.36 -22.30
CA THR A 187 17.43 -2.39 -23.22
C THR A 187 16.81 -2.27 -24.61
N GLN A 188 15.49 -2.07 -24.72
CA GLN A 188 14.84 -1.89 -26.02
C GLN A 188 15.37 -0.68 -26.79
N ILE A 189 15.64 0.42 -26.09
CA ILE A 189 16.21 1.65 -26.69
C ILE A 189 17.67 1.41 -27.11
N GLU A 190 18.46 0.73 -26.29
CA GLU A 190 19.87 0.42 -26.58
C GLU A 190 20.03 -0.53 -27.78
N GLU A 191 19.15 -1.52 -27.90
CA GLU A 191 19.18 -2.53 -28.96
C GLU A 191 18.51 -2.07 -30.27
N TYR A 192 17.84 -0.91 -30.27
CA TYR A 192 17.13 -0.41 -31.44
C TYR A 192 18.07 -0.07 -32.59
N LYS A 193 17.99 -0.83 -33.69
CA LYS A 193 18.96 -0.75 -34.81
C LYS A 193 18.99 0.61 -35.51
N ALA A 194 17.84 1.23 -35.77
CA ALA A 194 17.74 2.45 -36.59
C ALA A 194 17.87 3.75 -35.76
N GLY A 195 18.91 3.81 -34.93
CA GLY A 195 19.16 4.95 -34.03
C GLY A 195 19.70 4.55 -32.67
N LYS A 196 20.52 3.49 -32.58
CA LYS A 196 21.02 2.85 -31.35
C LYS A 196 21.18 3.80 -30.17
N GLY A 197 20.38 3.62 -29.12
CA GLY A 197 20.41 4.43 -27.89
C GLY A 197 19.68 5.79 -27.96
N GLU A 198 19.20 6.21 -29.13
CA GLU A 198 18.44 7.46 -29.29
C GLU A 198 16.96 7.25 -28.96
N LYS A 199 16.55 7.76 -27.79
CA LYS A 199 15.18 7.65 -27.27
C LYS A 199 14.13 8.15 -28.25
N THR A 200 14.33 9.32 -28.86
CA THR A 200 13.36 9.96 -29.77
C THR A 200 13.15 9.14 -31.05
N LYS A 201 14.22 8.59 -31.64
CA LYS A 201 14.12 7.69 -32.80
C LYS A 201 13.40 6.39 -32.47
N TRP A 202 13.65 5.84 -31.28
CA TRP A 202 12.93 4.66 -30.81
C TRP A 202 11.45 4.95 -30.61
N VAL A 203 11.08 6.05 -29.94
CA VAL A 203 9.68 6.47 -29.75
C VAL A 203 8.97 6.63 -31.09
N GLU A 204 9.59 7.36 -32.03
CA GLU A 204 9.06 7.61 -33.36
C GLU A 204 8.77 6.31 -34.12
N ALA A 205 9.65 5.31 -33.98
CA ALA A 205 9.49 4.01 -34.62
C ALA A 205 8.39 3.17 -33.98
N VAL A 206 8.35 3.13 -32.65
CA VAL A 206 7.35 2.38 -31.88
C VAL A 206 5.95 2.91 -32.15
N VAL A 207 5.74 4.22 -32.06
CA VAL A 207 4.42 4.83 -32.27
C VAL A 207 3.93 4.69 -33.72
N SER A 208 4.86 4.61 -34.68
CA SER A 208 4.54 4.44 -36.09
C SER A 208 4.16 3.01 -36.48
N SER A 209 4.38 2.04 -35.59
CA SER A 209 4.11 0.63 -35.84
C SER A 209 2.83 0.18 -35.13
N PRO A 210 1.74 -0.13 -35.86
CA PRO A 210 0.47 -0.56 -35.26
C PRO A 210 0.60 -1.76 -34.33
N ALA A 211 1.53 -2.67 -34.64
CA ALA A 211 1.79 -3.88 -33.85
C ALA A 211 2.16 -3.57 -32.39
N TYR A 212 2.88 -2.46 -32.12
CA TYR A 212 3.25 -2.09 -30.76
C TYR A 212 2.06 -1.60 -29.93
N LEU A 213 1.11 -0.89 -30.56
CA LEU A 213 -0.12 -0.46 -29.90
C LEU A 213 -1.11 -1.62 -29.72
N GLU A 214 -1.21 -2.51 -30.71
CA GLU A 214 -2.04 -3.72 -30.63
C GLU A 214 -1.55 -4.68 -29.53
N ALA A 215 -0.23 -4.80 -29.34
CA ALA A 215 0.37 -5.61 -28.29
C ALA A 215 0.03 -5.14 -26.86
N GLN A 216 -0.45 -3.89 -26.69
CA GLN A 216 -0.85 -3.37 -25.37
C GLN A 216 -2.24 -3.84 -24.92
N GLY A 217 -2.95 -4.58 -25.78
CA GLY A 217 -4.25 -5.17 -25.44
C GLY A 217 -5.36 -4.13 -25.41
N ASP A 218 -5.91 -3.88 -24.22
CA ASP A 218 -7.10 -3.07 -23.99
C ASP A 218 -6.83 -1.55 -24.11
N LYS A 219 -7.91 -0.75 -24.01
CA LYS A 219 -7.82 0.70 -24.12
C LYS A 219 -6.91 1.30 -23.04
N ALA A 220 -6.94 0.75 -21.82
CA ALA A 220 -6.12 1.22 -20.71
C ALA A 220 -4.64 0.93 -20.91
N GLY A 221 -4.28 -0.28 -21.36
CA GLY A 221 -2.91 -0.65 -21.72
C GLY A 221 -2.34 0.26 -22.81
N ARG A 222 -3.12 0.51 -23.86
CA ARG A 222 -2.75 1.46 -24.92
C ARG A 222 -2.53 2.88 -24.38
N ALA A 223 -3.43 3.36 -23.51
CA ALA A 223 -3.28 4.67 -22.89
C ALA A 223 -1.98 4.75 -22.09
N ARG A 224 -1.73 3.80 -21.18
CA ARG A 224 -0.52 3.77 -20.35
C ARG A 224 0.75 3.79 -21.20
N TRP A 225 0.76 3.01 -22.28
CA TRP A 225 1.88 2.99 -23.21
C TRP A 225 2.10 4.33 -23.91
N LEU A 226 1.04 4.95 -24.43
CA LEU A 226 1.12 6.27 -25.06
C LEU A 226 1.61 7.36 -24.09
N TYR A 227 1.15 7.34 -22.84
CA TYR A 227 1.65 8.25 -21.82
C TYR A 227 3.12 7.98 -21.45
N ARG A 228 3.58 6.72 -21.47
CA ARG A 228 5.02 6.41 -21.32
C ARG A 228 5.83 6.99 -22.46
N LEU A 229 5.39 6.79 -23.71
CA LEU A 229 6.07 7.38 -24.88
C LEU A 229 6.12 8.91 -24.79
N ALA A 230 5.03 9.55 -24.33
CA ALA A 230 4.97 10.99 -24.13
C ALA A 230 5.85 11.48 -22.96
N THR A 231 6.18 10.62 -22.01
CA THR A 231 7.14 10.92 -20.94
C THR A 231 8.58 10.91 -21.48
N ILE A 232 8.87 10.03 -22.44
CA ILE A 232 10.21 9.86 -23.02
C ILE A 232 10.50 10.95 -24.07
N ASP A 233 9.53 11.21 -24.96
CA ASP A 233 9.62 12.21 -26.02
C ASP A 233 8.34 13.06 -26.04
N PRO A 234 8.27 14.09 -25.17
CA PRO A 234 7.06 14.92 -25.01
C PRO A 234 6.67 15.68 -26.28
N GLU A 235 7.66 16.02 -27.12
CA GLU A 235 7.46 16.80 -28.34
C GLU A 235 7.04 15.94 -29.54
N ASN A 236 6.95 14.61 -29.37
CA ASN A 236 6.58 13.71 -30.46
C ASN A 236 5.13 13.92 -30.92
N LYS A 237 4.95 14.56 -32.07
CA LYS A 237 3.62 14.90 -32.63
C LYS A 237 2.73 13.68 -32.89
N LYS A 238 3.31 12.51 -33.22
CA LYS A 238 2.52 11.29 -33.45
C LYS A 238 1.96 10.75 -32.14
N VAL A 239 2.77 10.72 -31.09
CA VAL A 239 2.33 10.32 -29.75
C VAL A 239 1.22 11.26 -29.25
N GLN A 240 1.43 12.58 -29.37
CA GLN A 240 0.43 13.57 -28.95
C GLN A 240 -0.88 13.41 -29.73
N HIS A 241 -0.81 13.19 -31.05
CA HIS A 241 -2.01 12.94 -31.86
C HIS A 241 -2.76 11.66 -31.45
N GLN A 242 -2.04 10.58 -31.15
CA GLN A 242 -2.69 9.34 -30.66
C GLN A 242 -3.33 9.53 -29.28
N LEU A 243 -2.71 10.30 -28.40
CA LEU A 243 -3.31 10.70 -27.12
C LEU A 243 -4.56 11.56 -27.33
N ASP A 244 -4.56 12.49 -28.28
CA ASP A 244 -5.75 13.30 -28.62
C ASP A 244 -6.89 12.43 -29.14
N ILE A 245 -6.61 11.42 -29.97
CA ILE A 245 -7.61 10.44 -30.42
C ILE A 245 -8.16 9.65 -29.22
N LEU A 246 -7.27 9.13 -28.36
CA LEU A 246 -7.65 8.34 -27.19
C LEU A 246 -8.54 9.13 -26.21
N ASN A 247 -8.22 10.41 -26.06
CA ASN A 247 -8.93 11.37 -25.19
C ASN A 247 -10.15 12.01 -25.86
N GLY A 248 -10.49 11.63 -27.10
CA GLY A 248 -11.64 12.16 -27.83
C GLY A 248 -11.51 13.63 -28.28
N LYS A 249 -10.29 14.19 -28.26
CA LYS A 249 -9.97 15.54 -28.73
C LYS A 249 -9.73 15.60 -30.24
N ALA A 250 -9.44 14.46 -30.86
CA ALA A 250 -9.29 14.33 -32.31
C ALA A 250 -10.05 13.11 -32.85
N ALA A 251 -10.48 13.18 -34.11
CA ALA A 251 -11.08 12.05 -34.79
C ALA A 251 -10.00 11.07 -35.25
N ALA A 252 -10.23 9.76 -35.08
CA ALA A 252 -9.40 8.75 -35.71
C ALA A 252 -9.48 8.88 -37.23
N ALA A 253 -8.35 8.79 -37.93
CA ALA A 253 -8.34 8.81 -39.38
C ALA A 253 -9.24 7.69 -39.92
N PRO A 254 -10.07 7.95 -40.96
CA PRO A 254 -10.91 6.92 -41.54
C PRO A 254 -10.03 5.78 -42.05
N THR A 255 -10.28 4.56 -41.57
CA THR A 255 -9.62 3.36 -42.09
C THR A 255 -9.87 3.31 -43.59
N LYS A 256 -8.80 3.43 -44.39
CA LYS A 256 -8.89 3.21 -45.84
C LYS A 256 -9.43 1.81 -46.04
N LYS A 257 -10.72 1.70 -46.38
CA LYS A 257 -11.32 0.45 -46.86
C LYS A 257 -10.41 -0.03 -47.99
N GLY A 258 -9.80 -1.19 -47.77
CA GLY A 258 -8.94 -1.83 -48.77
C GLY A 258 -9.65 -1.82 -50.11
N LYS A 259 -8.95 -1.32 -51.13
CA LYS A 259 -9.35 -1.47 -52.53
C LYS A 259 -9.52 -2.97 -52.75
N LYS A 260 -10.76 -3.44 -52.87
CA LYS A 260 -11.05 -4.75 -53.47
C LYS A 260 -10.60 -4.63 -54.93
N GLY A 261 -9.40 -5.14 -55.21
CA GLY A 261 -8.97 -5.52 -56.55
C GLY A 261 -9.36 -6.94 -56.81
#